data_AF-A0A9D7H1P6-F1
#
_entry.id   AF-A0A9D7H1P6-F1
#
_cell.length_a   1.000
_cell.length_b   1.000
_cell.length_c   1.000
_cell.angle_alpha   90.00
_cell.angle_beta   90.00
_cell.angle_gamma   90.00
#
_symmetry.space_group_name_H-M   'P 1'
#
loop_
_entity.id
_entity.type
_entity.pdbx_description
1 polymer ?
#
loop_
_entity_poly.entity_id
_entity_poly.type
_entity_poly.pdbx_seq_one_letter_code
_entity_poly.pdbx_strand_id
1 'polypeptide(L)'
;MATIALLFQKLTELGLADRVTFATMNVFGRTLSSKGTAGRDHLGNHHVTVMIGKQLKGRHRGRVAKNEKGADWKAVPIASATGAGGPGGDISFEDSLGAASKTLGAALGVPATVLDDQIEKGKIVTGALA
;
A
#
# COMPACT_ATOMS: atom_id res chain seq x y z
N MET A 1 -2.90 25.54 -8.45
CA MET A 1 -3.70 24.72 -7.52
C MET A 1 -3.16 23.30 -7.52
N ALA A 2 -3.08 22.64 -6.36
CA ALA A 2 -2.68 21.23 -6.30
C ALA A 2 -3.74 20.34 -7.01
N THR A 3 -3.33 19.55 -7.99
CA THR A 3 -4.23 18.80 -8.89
C THR A 3 -5.16 17.82 -8.16
N ILE A 4 -4.70 17.23 -7.06
CA ILE A 4 -5.51 16.33 -6.22
C ILE A 4 -6.65 17.08 -5.51
N ALA A 5 -6.41 18.31 -5.03
CA ALA A 5 -7.45 19.10 -4.38
C ALA A 5 -8.57 19.46 -5.38
N LEU A 6 -8.20 19.81 -6.62
CA LEU A 6 -9.16 20.07 -7.69
C LEU A 6 -9.98 18.81 -8.03
N LEU A 7 -9.34 17.63 -8.10
CA LEU A 7 -10.04 16.36 -8.31
C LEU A 7 -11.13 16.13 -7.25
N PHE A 8 -10.78 16.20 -5.97
CA PHE A 8 -11.74 15.95 -4.88
C PHE A 8 -12.81 17.04 -4.77
N GLN A 9 -12.48 18.29 -5.13
CA GLN A 9 -13.48 19.34 -5.29
C GLN A 9 -14.52 18.97 -6.36
N LYS A 10 -14.08 18.54 -7.55
CA LYS A 10 -15.00 18.12 -8.63
C LYS A 10 -15.81 16.89 -8.28
N LEU A 11 -15.22 15.92 -7.60
CA LEU A 11 -15.96 14.76 -7.10
C LEU A 11 -17.04 15.17 -6.08
N THR A 12 -16.79 16.18 -5.25
CA THR A 12 -17.78 16.72 -4.32
C THR A 12 -18.91 17.43 -5.05
N GLU A 13 -18.59 18.30 -6.02
CA GLU A 13 -19.56 19.00 -6.86
C GLU A 13 -20.48 18.04 -7.62
N LEU A 14 -19.98 16.86 -8.00
CA LEU A 14 -20.75 15.81 -8.70
C LEU A 14 -21.47 14.82 -7.75
N GLY A 15 -21.34 14.96 -6.43
CA GLY A 15 -21.91 14.00 -5.48
C GLY A 15 -21.24 12.61 -5.50
N LEU A 16 -20.00 12.53 -5.95
CA LEU A 16 -19.22 11.30 -6.12
C LEU A 16 -18.07 11.15 -5.11
N ALA A 17 -17.85 12.13 -4.22
CA ALA A 17 -16.74 12.14 -3.27
C ALA A 17 -16.62 10.84 -2.44
N ASP A 18 -17.75 10.26 -2.05
CA ASP A 18 -17.83 9.05 -1.24
C ASP A 18 -17.86 7.75 -2.06
N ARG A 19 -17.90 7.86 -3.39
CA ARG A 19 -18.05 6.76 -4.35
C ARG A 19 -16.79 6.50 -5.17
N VAL A 20 -15.78 7.35 -5.04
CA VAL A 20 -14.53 7.27 -5.80
C VAL A 20 -13.36 7.16 -4.85
N THR A 21 -12.46 6.22 -5.14
CA THR A 21 -11.14 6.13 -4.51
C THR A 21 -10.09 6.49 -5.55
N PHE A 22 -9.23 7.45 -5.23
CA PHE A 22 -8.03 7.73 -6.00
C PHE A 22 -6.91 6.81 -5.51
N ALA A 23 -6.25 6.12 -6.43
CA ALA A 23 -5.06 5.34 -6.12
C ALA A 23 -3.97 5.58 -7.18
N THR A 24 -2.74 5.77 -6.73
CA THR A 24 -1.54 5.67 -7.57
C THR A 24 -0.62 4.63 -6.94
N MET A 25 -0.32 3.58 -7.69
CA MET A 25 0.53 2.49 -7.27
C MET A 25 1.81 2.52 -8.10
N ASN A 26 2.90 2.92 -7.46
CA ASN A 26 4.20 3.05 -8.11
C ASN A 26 5.07 1.91 -7.61
N VAL A 27 5.16 0.83 -8.39
CA VAL A 27 6.10 -0.28 -8.15
C VAL A 27 7.52 0.07 -8.61
N PHE A 28 7.90 1.34 -8.45
CA PHE A 28 9.20 1.85 -8.85
C PHE A 28 10.21 1.69 -7.72
N GLY A 29 11.24 0.88 -8.01
CA GLY A 29 12.46 0.79 -7.21
C GLY A 29 12.88 -0.66 -6.99
N ARG A 30 13.86 -1.17 -7.72
CA ARG A 30 14.76 -2.19 -7.16
C ARG A 30 15.67 -1.44 -6.25
N THR A 31 15.41 -1.53 -4.94
CA THR A 31 16.37 -1.39 -3.83
C THR A 31 17.32 -0.19 -3.91
N LEU A 32 17.50 0.57 -2.84
CA LEU A 32 18.52 1.62 -2.81
C LEU A 32 19.98 1.09 -3.01
N SER A 33 20.20 -0.24 -3.10
CA SER A 33 21.54 -0.85 -3.27
C SER A 33 21.67 -2.23 -3.97
N SER A 34 20.62 -2.98 -4.28
CA SER A 34 20.77 -4.33 -4.88
C SER A 34 21.33 -4.24 -6.30
N LYS A 35 22.22 -5.19 -6.62
CA LYS A 35 22.94 -5.34 -7.90
C LYS A 35 23.86 -4.17 -8.31
N GLY A 36 24.02 -3.13 -7.49
CA GLY A 36 24.90 -2.00 -7.82
C GLY A 36 24.48 -1.18 -9.06
N THR A 37 23.25 -1.37 -9.56
CA THR A 37 22.75 -0.75 -10.81
C THR A 37 22.01 0.58 -10.60
N ALA A 38 22.19 1.22 -9.44
CA ALA A 38 21.57 2.51 -9.09
C ALA A 38 20.04 2.57 -9.37
N GLY A 39 19.33 1.47 -9.12
CA GLY A 39 17.86 1.46 -9.14
C GLY A 39 17.19 1.23 -10.50
N ARG A 40 17.91 0.78 -11.55
CA ARG A 40 17.36 0.58 -12.91
C ARG A 40 16.58 -0.72 -13.13
N ASP A 41 15.81 -1.16 -12.14
CA ASP A 41 15.29 -2.53 -12.12
C ASP A 41 13.92 -2.54 -11.33
N HIS A 42 12.88 -3.31 -11.70
CA HIS A 42 11.59 -3.61 -10.97
C HIS A 42 11.60 -4.58 -9.75
N LEU A 43 11.18 -4.15 -8.55
CA LEU A 43 10.96 -5.04 -7.38
C LEU A 43 9.59 -4.75 -6.77
N GLY A 44 8.65 -5.69 -6.92
CA GLY A 44 7.27 -5.50 -6.47
C GLY A 44 7.15 -5.12 -4.99
N ASN A 45 8.03 -5.65 -4.13
CA ASN A 45 8.00 -5.41 -2.67
C ASN A 45 8.55 -4.03 -2.26
N HIS A 46 9.11 -3.28 -3.20
CA HIS A 46 9.60 -1.93 -2.98
C HIS A 46 8.78 -0.97 -3.83
N HIS A 47 7.59 -0.66 -3.30
CA HIS A 47 6.56 0.13 -3.96
C HIS A 47 6.15 1.31 -3.08
N VAL A 48 5.62 2.34 -3.72
CA VAL A 48 4.99 3.48 -3.07
C VAL A 48 3.58 3.60 -3.61
N THR A 49 2.61 3.44 -2.72
CA THR A 49 1.19 3.52 -3.06
C THR A 49 0.53 4.64 -2.27
N VAL A 50 -0.18 5.52 -2.97
CA VAL A 50 -1.05 6.54 -2.37
C VAL A 50 -2.49 6.15 -2.66
N MET A 51 -3.31 6.11 -1.61
CA MET A 51 -4.75 5.84 -1.71
C MET A 51 -5.52 6.92 -0.96
N ILE A 52 -6.59 7.44 -1.55
CA ILE A 52 -7.45 8.48 -0.96
C ILE A 52 -8.91 8.13 -1.28
N GLY A 53 -9.73 7.96 -0.25
CA GLY A 53 -11.15 7.64 -0.39
C GLY A 53 -11.82 7.44 0.97
N LYS A 54 -13.17 7.42 0.98
CA LYS A 54 -13.97 7.33 2.22
C LYS A 54 -13.72 6.05 3.03
N GLN A 55 -13.44 4.94 2.35
CA GLN A 55 -13.24 3.63 2.98
C GLN A 55 -11.84 3.44 3.57
N LEU A 56 -11.01 4.49 3.58
CA LEU A 56 -9.63 4.46 4.05
C LEU A 56 -9.46 5.38 5.26
N LYS A 57 -8.84 4.88 6.32
CA LYS A 57 -8.50 5.67 7.50
C LYS A 57 -7.39 6.66 7.17
N GLY A 58 -7.61 7.92 7.52
CA GLY A 58 -6.57 8.93 7.49
C GLY A 58 -5.50 8.63 8.54
N ARG A 59 -4.22 8.61 8.12
CA ARG A 59 -3.02 8.39 8.93
C ARG A 59 -2.85 6.95 9.42
N HIS A 60 -2.22 6.14 8.56
CA HIS A 60 -1.66 4.87 8.94
C HIS A 60 -0.11 4.95 8.91
N ARG A 61 0.59 4.39 9.92
CA ARG A 61 2.05 4.50 10.08
C ARG A 61 2.73 3.13 10.00
N GLY A 62 3.24 2.82 8.81
CA GLY A 62 4.24 1.76 8.63
C GLY A 62 5.62 2.17 9.18
N ARG A 63 6.59 1.26 9.07
CA ARG A 63 8.00 1.49 9.42
C ARG A 63 8.92 0.82 8.41
N VAL A 64 10.09 1.39 8.21
CA VAL A 64 11.17 0.80 7.40
C VAL A 64 12.39 0.55 8.28
N ALA A 65 13.18 -0.46 7.93
CA ALA A 65 14.47 -0.77 8.55
C ALA A 65 15.47 -1.20 7.48
N LYS A 66 16.77 -1.15 7.80
CA LYS A 66 17.79 -1.69 6.92
C LYS A 66 17.61 -3.20 6.76
N ASN A 67 17.89 -3.73 5.57
CA ASN A 67 17.93 -5.17 5.34
C ASN A 67 19.11 -5.82 6.09
N GLU A 68 19.15 -7.16 6.15
CA GLU A 68 20.17 -7.90 6.92
C GLU A 68 21.61 -7.57 6.50
N LYS A 69 21.81 -7.18 5.23
CA LYS A 69 23.13 -6.81 4.69
C LYS A 69 23.48 -5.33 4.93
N GLY A 70 22.60 -4.56 5.57
CA GLY A 70 22.78 -3.12 5.84
C GLY A 70 22.79 -2.22 4.61
N ALA A 71 22.59 -2.79 3.41
CA ALA A 71 22.77 -2.12 2.14
C ALA A 71 21.48 -1.40 1.70
N ASP A 72 20.29 -1.89 2.08
CA ASP A 72 19.01 -1.38 1.57
C ASP A 72 18.01 -1.12 2.69
N TRP A 73 16.93 -0.38 2.40
CA TRP A 73 15.78 -0.21 3.29
C TRP A 73 14.60 -1.07 2.82
N LYS A 74 14.02 -1.83 3.75
CA LYS A 74 12.80 -2.61 3.52
C LYS A 74 11.73 -2.22 4.53
N ALA A 75 10.46 -2.38 4.15
CA ALA A 75 9.38 -2.34 5.12
C ALA A 75 9.63 -3.42 6.19
N VAL A 76 9.43 -3.07 7.46
CA VAL A 76 9.36 -4.09 8.53
C VAL A 76 8.02 -4.83 8.42
N PRO A 77 7.87 -6.00 9.06
CA PRO A 77 6.57 -6.69 9.07
C PRO A 77 5.42 -5.79 9.52
N ILE A 78 4.29 -5.90 8.83
CA ILE A 78 3.09 -5.07 9.01
C ILE A 78 2.05 -5.90 9.77
N ALA A 79 1.50 -5.35 10.84
CA ALA A 79 0.38 -5.98 11.55
C ALA A 79 -0.94 -5.62 10.85
N SER A 80 -1.55 -6.53 10.10
CA SER A 80 -2.78 -6.33 9.29
C SER A 80 -3.91 -5.62 10.05
N ALA A 81 -4.13 -6.00 11.30
CA ALA A 81 -5.19 -5.44 12.16
C ALA A 81 -5.03 -3.95 12.50
N THR A 82 -3.80 -3.44 12.52
CA THR A 82 -3.52 -2.04 12.92
C THR A 82 -2.82 -1.25 11.82
N GLY A 83 -2.21 -1.96 10.87
CA GLY A 83 -1.20 -1.58 9.88
C GLY A 83 0.21 -1.29 10.45
N ALA A 84 0.40 -1.29 11.78
CA ALA A 84 1.65 -0.83 12.37
C ALA A 84 2.85 -1.70 11.93
N GLY A 85 3.99 -1.05 11.66
CA GLY A 85 5.24 -1.74 11.34
C GLY A 85 6.03 -2.11 12.60
N GLY A 86 6.35 -3.40 12.80
CA GLY A 86 7.18 -3.86 13.91
C GLY A 86 7.39 -5.38 14.00
N PRO A 87 8.22 -5.85 14.96
CA PRO A 87 8.40 -7.26 15.25
C PRO A 87 7.09 -7.81 15.83
N GLY A 88 6.36 -8.61 15.06
CA GLY A 88 5.00 -9.06 15.37
C GLY A 88 3.96 -8.78 14.28
N GLY A 89 4.35 -8.08 13.20
CA GLY A 89 3.53 -8.00 12.00
C GLY A 89 3.31 -9.36 11.36
N ASP A 90 2.10 -9.60 10.85
CA ASP A 90 1.65 -10.85 10.22
C ASP A 90 1.62 -10.78 8.68
N ILE A 91 2.12 -9.68 8.12
CA ILE A 91 2.43 -9.49 6.70
C ILE A 91 3.94 -9.24 6.60
N SER A 92 4.66 -10.11 5.91
CA SER A 92 6.10 -9.95 5.70
C SER A 92 6.40 -8.89 4.62
N PHE A 93 7.67 -8.53 4.46
CA PHE A 93 8.10 -7.62 3.41
C PHE A 93 7.73 -8.14 2.01
N GLU A 94 7.87 -9.45 1.80
CA GLU A 94 7.65 -10.15 0.53
C GLU A 94 6.19 -10.15 0.08
N ASP A 95 5.29 -9.92 1.03
CA ASP A 95 3.85 -9.93 0.85
C ASP A 95 3.24 -8.52 0.84
N SER A 96 4.06 -7.49 1.05
CA SER A 96 3.60 -6.11 1.24
C SER A 96 2.86 -5.53 0.03
N LEU A 97 3.24 -5.90 -1.20
CA LEU A 97 2.52 -5.48 -2.41
C LEU A 97 1.15 -6.16 -2.50
N GLY A 98 1.10 -7.48 -2.28
CA GLY A 98 -0.16 -8.23 -2.25
C GLY A 98 -1.10 -7.67 -1.19
N ALA A 99 -0.59 -7.37 0.00
CA ALA A 99 -1.35 -6.71 1.06
C ALA A 99 -1.90 -5.33 0.65
N ALA A 100 -1.08 -4.50 -0.01
CA ALA A 100 -1.53 -3.19 -0.50
C ALA A 100 -2.64 -3.32 -1.55
N SER A 101 -2.49 -4.23 -2.51
CA SER A 101 -3.49 -4.49 -3.56
C SER A 101 -4.78 -5.08 -2.99
N LYS A 102 -4.71 -6.03 -2.05
CA LYS A 102 -5.89 -6.56 -1.34
C LYS A 102 -6.60 -5.47 -0.56
N THR A 103 -5.85 -4.60 0.12
CA THR A 103 -6.43 -3.49 0.89
C THR A 103 -7.15 -2.49 0.00
N LEU A 104 -6.57 -2.16 -1.17
CA LEU A 104 -7.25 -1.33 -2.18
C LEU A 104 -8.54 -2.01 -2.68
N GLY A 105 -8.48 -3.30 -3.03
CA GLY A 105 -9.66 -4.04 -3.48
C GLY A 105 -10.76 -4.10 -2.42
N ALA A 106 -10.41 -4.31 -1.16
CA ALA A 106 -11.35 -4.29 -0.04
C ALA A 106 -12.00 -2.90 0.14
N ALA A 107 -11.22 -1.82 0.01
CA ALA A 107 -11.74 -0.46 0.03
C ALA A 107 -12.68 -0.15 -1.15
N LEU A 108 -12.54 -0.85 -2.27
CA LEU A 108 -13.43 -0.79 -3.43
C LEU A 108 -14.65 -1.72 -3.31
N GLY A 109 -14.78 -2.48 -2.22
CA GLY A 109 -15.90 -3.39 -1.95
C GLY A 109 -15.77 -4.77 -2.60
N VAL A 110 -14.58 -5.15 -3.08
CA VAL A 110 -14.35 -6.51 -3.59
C VAL A 110 -14.37 -7.51 -2.42
N PRO A 111 -15.12 -8.63 -2.51
CA PRO A 111 -15.17 -9.62 -1.44
C PRO A 111 -13.79 -10.20 -1.13
N ALA A 112 -13.51 -10.43 0.16
CA ALA A 112 -12.24 -10.99 0.62
C ALA A 112 -11.91 -12.34 -0.04
N THR A 113 -12.91 -13.19 -0.28
CA THR A 113 -12.73 -14.48 -0.96
C THR A 113 -12.21 -14.32 -2.39
N VAL A 114 -12.68 -13.31 -3.13
CA VAL A 114 -12.18 -12.99 -4.48
C VAL A 114 -10.76 -12.45 -4.40
N LEU A 115 -10.46 -11.61 -3.41
CA LEU A 115 -9.13 -11.05 -3.21
C LEU A 115 -8.12 -12.12 -2.81
N ASP A 116 -8.50 -13.08 -1.98
CA ASP A 116 -7.64 -14.18 -1.54
C ASP A 116 -7.39 -15.19 -2.67
N ASP A 117 -8.37 -15.40 -3.56
CA ASP A 117 -8.24 -16.23 -4.76
C ASP A 117 -7.34 -15.58 -5.82
N GLN A 118 -7.52 -14.27 -6.08
CA GLN A 118 -6.82 -13.58 -7.17
C GLN A 118 -5.45 -12.99 -6.75
N ILE A 119 -5.21 -12.83 -5.46
CA ILE A 119 -3.96 -12.30 -4.91
C ILE A 119 -3.47 -13.28 -3.85
N GLU A 120 -2.61 -14.21 -4.25
CA GLU A 120 -2.15 -15.31 -3.38
C GLU A 120 -1.27 -14.84 -2.21
N LYS A 121 -0.78 -13.59 -2.24
CA LYS A 121 0.15 -13.05 -1.25
C LYS A 121 -0.45 -11.98 -0.35
N GLY A 122 0.02 -11.97 0.89
CA GLY A 122 -0.33 -10.97 1.89
C GLY A 122 -1.79 -11.04 2.35
N LYS A 123 -2.15 -10.06 3.18
CA LYS A 123 -3.46 -9.95 3.82
C LYS A 123 -4.01 -8.55 3.67
N ILE A 124 -5.33 -8.42 3.75
CA ILE A 124 -5.99 -7.11 3.86
C ILE A 124 -5.51 -6.44 5.15
N VAL A 125 -5.02 -5.21 5.03
CA VAL A 125 -4.65 -4.37 6.18
C VAL A 125 -5.94 -3.72 6.70
N THR A 126 -6.71 -4.47 7.49
CA THR A 126 -7.99 -3.99 8.04
C THR A 126 -7.83 -2.74 8.89
N GLY A 127 -6.67 -2.56 9.52
CA GLY A 127 -6.34 -1.33 10.26
C GLY A 127 -6.28 -0.06 9.39
N ALA A 128 -6.20 -0.20 8.07
CA ALA A 128 -6.23 0.91 7.11
C ALA A 128 -7.64 1.21 6.55
N LEU A 129 -8.62 0.33 6.78
CA LEU A 129 -10.00 0.49 6.31
C LEU A 129 -10.83 1.26 7.35
N ALA A 130 -11.80 2.07 6.91
CA ALA A 130 -12.67 2.89 7.76
C ALA A 130 -13.59 2.06 8.65
#